data_AF-A0A7J9MQ19-F1
#
_entry.id   AF-A0A7J9MQ19-F1
#
_cell.length_a   1.000
_cell.length_b   1.000
_cell.length_c   1.000
_cell.angle_alpha   90.00
_cell.angle_beta   90.00
_cell.angle_gamma   90.00
#
_symmetry.space_group_name_H-M   'P 1'
#
loop_
_entity.id
_entity.type
_entity.pdbx_description
1 polymer ?
#
loop_
_entity_poly.entity_id
_entity_poly.type
_entity_poly.pdbx_seq_one_letter_code
_entity_poly.pdbx_strand_id
1 'polypeptide(L)'
;MESCGSIEEGCTTPKHLMPEAFQCPPPPRKKSRGESKREPPKNGYFQPPDLDSLFTMNSILNRLWIVGILEGISLFTHLKFLSKLVAFHRQQLRGPGFAARQTHPAK
;
A
#
# COMPACT_ATOMS: atom_id res chain seq x y z
N MET A 1 40.62 -9.86 -32.52
CA MET A 1 39.57 -10.05 -31.50
C MET A 1 38.35 -10.62 -32.19
N GLU A 2 37.87 -11.73 -31.65
CA GLU A 2 36.48 -12.25 -31.66
C GLU A 2 35.43 -11.11 -31.53
N SER A 3 34.15 -11.15 -31.86
CA SER A 3 33.18 -12.18 -32.29
C SER A 3 31.81 -11.48 -32.50
N CYS A 4 30.92 -12.15 -33.21
CA CYS A 4 29.45 -12.26 -33.10
C CYS A 4 28.61 -11.02 -32.75
N GLY A 5 27.67 -10.75 -33.66
CA GLY A 5 26.79 -9.60 -33.64
C GLY A 5 25.78 -9.57 -32.51
N SER A 6 25.33 -8.34 -32.22
CA SER A 6 24.06 -8.08 -31.58
C SER A 6 23.63 -6.64 -31.87
N ILE A 7 22.35 -6.51 -32.23
CA ILE A 7 21.42 -5.37 -32.04
C ILE A 7 21.68 -4.05 -32.75
N GLU A 8 20.91 -3.78 -33.82
CA GLU A 8 20.06 -2.58 -33.92
C GLU A 8 19.16 -2.61 -35.18
N GLU A 9 18.25 -3.58 -35.23
CA GLU A 9 17.06 -3.44 -36.09
C GLU A 9 16.15 -2.37 -35.46
N GLY A 10 16.46 -1.11 -35.75
CA GLY A 10 15.60 0.02 -35.43
C GLY A 10 14.22 -0.18 -36.06
N CYS A 11 13.17 0.22 -35.33
CA CYS A 11 11.79 0.21 -35.81
C CYS A 11 11.70 0.97 -37.14
N THR A 12 11.51 0.24 -38.25
CA THR A 12 11.36 0.83 -39.58
C THR A 12 9.88 0.98 -39.90
N THR A 13 9.43 2.20 -40.19
CA THR A 13 8.06 2.46 -40.63
C THR A 13 7.76 1.64 -41.90
N PRO A 14 6.71 0.81 -41.92
CA PRO A 14 6.40 -0.02 -43.08
C PRO A 14 6.05 0.87 -44.29
N LYS A 15 6.74 0.64 -45.42
CA LYS A 15 6.62 1.41 -46.68
C LYS A 15 5.37 1.08 -47.50
N HIS A 16 4.41 0.33 -46.95
CA HIS A 16 3.14 0.09 -47.62
C HIS A 16 2.29 1.34 -47.50
N LEU A 17 2.40 2.19 -48.54
CA LEU A 17 1.56 3.35 -48.73
C LEU A 17 0.11 2.88 -48.73
N MET A 18 -0.68 3.38 -47.77
CA MET A 18 -2.13 3.23 -47.79
C MET A 18 -2.63 3.73 -49.16
N PRO A 19 -3.62 3.07 -49.79
CA PRO A 19 -4.18 3.55 -51.04
C PRO A 19 -4.55 5.04 -50.92
N GLU A 20 -3.92 5.88 -51.73
CA GLU A 20 -4.02 7.36 -51.73
C GLU A 20 -5.44 7.88 -52.01
N ALA A 21 -6.41 6.98 -52.20
CA ALA A 21 -7.78 7.32 -52.57
C ALA A 21 -8.80 6.71 -51.60
N PHE A 22 -8.68 7.03 -50.31
CA PHE A 22 -9.88 7.15 -49.49
C PHE A 22 -10.23 8.64 -49.40
N GLN A 23 -11.05 9.11 -50.35
CA GLN A 23 -11.70 10.40 -50.17
C GLN A 23 -12.50 10.32 -48.87
N CYS A 24 -12.01 11.00 -47.83
CA CYS A 24 -12.73 11.12 -46.58
C CYS A 24 -14.14 11.66 -46.92
N PRO A 25 -15.21 11.03 -46.42
CA PRO A 25 -16.54 11.56 -46.64
C PRO A 25 -16.57 13.02 -46.15
N PRO A 26 -17.29 13.91 -46.85
CA PRO A 26 -17.35 15.32 -46.46
C PRO A 26 -17.77 15.43 -44.99
N PRO A 27 -17.15 16.33 -44.21
CA PRO A 27 -17.39 16.43 -42.78
C PRO A 27 -18.89 16.59 -42.51
N PRO A 28 -19.46 15.84 -41.53
CA PRO A 28 -20.86 15.98 -41.17
C PRO A 28 -21.18 17.45 -40.88
N ARG A 29 -22.17 18.01 -41.58
CA ARG A 29 -22.58 19.40 -41.37
C ARG A 29 -23.00 19.56 -39.92
N LYS A 30 -22.28 20.41 -39.19
CA LYS A 30 -22.64 20.77 -37.82
C LYS A 30 -24.04 21.39 -37.86
N LYS A 31 -25.03 20.72 -37.27
CA LYS A 31 -26.35 21.33 -37.02
C LYS A 31 -26.10 22.59 -36.20
N SER A 32 -26.71 23.71 -36.59
CA SER A 32 -26.69 24.92 -35.77
C SER A 32 -27.33 24.57 -34.43
N ARG A 33 -26.49 24.32 -33.41
CA ARG A 33 -26.94 24.41 -32.04
C ARG A 33 -27.28 25.87 -31.86
N GLY A 34 -28.56 26.20 -31.93
CA GLY A 34 -29.04 27.51 -31.48
C GLY A 34 -28.36 27.80 -30.16
N GLU A 35 -27.78 28.99 -30.04
CA GLU A 35 -27.07 29.50 -28.86
C GLU A 35 -28.05 29.65 -27.68
N SER A 36 -28.68 28.57 -27.25
CA SER A 36 -29.06 28.46 -25.86
C SER A 36 -27.77 28.18 -25.12
N LYS A 37 -27.25 29.20 -24.43
CA LYS A 37 -26.32 29.00 -23.33
C LYS A 37 -27.00 28.01 -22.38
N ARG A 38 -26.72 26.72 -22.55
CA ARG A 38 -27.15 25.71 -21.60
C ARG A 38 -26.49 26.10 -20.30
N GLU A 39 -27.30 26.47 -19.31
CA GLU A 39 -26.78 26.71 -17.98
C GLU A 39 -25.99 25.47 -17.53
N PRO A 40 -24.85 25.66 -16.85
CA PRO A 40 -24.13 24.56 -16.24
C PRO A 40 -25.10 23.71 -15.41
N PRO A 41 -24.98 22.37 -15.44
CA PRO A 41 -25.77 21.51 -14.58
C PRO A 41 -25.71 21.99 -13.13
N LYS A 42 -26.88 22.25 -12.52
CA LYS A 42 -27.01 22.86 -11.18
C LYS A 42 -26.31 22.05 -10.07
N ASN A 43 -26.04 20.78 -10.34
CA ASN A 43 -25.50 19.77 -9.45
C ASN A 43 -24.04 19.40 -9.76
N GLY A 44 -23.34 20.22 -10.56
CA GLY A 44 -21.97 19.95 -10.96
C GLY A 44 -21.88 18.85 -12.03
N TYR A 45 -20.74 18.80 -12.71
CA TYR A 45 -20.48 17.76 -13.71
C TYR A 45 -19.97 16.52 -13.00
N PHE A 46 -20.57 15.37 -13.29
CA PHE A 46 -20.20 14.04 -12.78
C PHE A 46 -19.89 14.04 -11.28
N GLN A 47 -20.92 13.82 -10.46
CA GLN A 47 -20.75 13.41 -9.07
C GLN A 47 -20.66 11.88 -9.07
N PRO A 48 -19.47 11.26 -9.14
CA PRO A 48 -19.36 9.81 -9.01
C PRO A 48 -19.87 9.44 -7.61
N PRO A 49 -20.97 8.68 -7.49
CA PRO A 49 -21.58 8.32 -6.20
C PRO A 49 -20.68 7.47 -5.28
N ASP A 50 -19.48 7.14 -5.76
CA ASP A 50 -18.69 6.04 -5.22
C ASP A 50 -17.35 6.49 -4.61
N LEU A 51 -16.92 7.75 -4.79
CA LEU A 51 -15.64 8.20 -4.21
C LEU A 51 -15.69 8.23 -2.69
N ASP A 52 -16.76 8.76 -2.09
CA ASP A 52 -16.90 8.80 -0.63
C ASP A 52 -17.03 7.39 -0.02
N SER A 53 -17.65 6.46 -0.75
CA SER A 53 -17.79 5.05 -0.37
C SER A 53 -16.44 4.32 -0.34
N LEU A 54 -15.53 4.61 -1.27
CA LEU A 54 -14.19 4.02 -1.30
C LEU A 54 -13.34 4.45 -0.09
N PHE A 55 -13.48 5.69 0.37
CA PHE A 55 -12.77 6.17 1.56
C PHE A 55 -13.39 5.67 2.87
N THR A 56 -14.69 5.37 2.90
CA THR A 56 -15.33 4.80 4.10
C THR A 56 -14.96 3.33 4.31
N MET A 57 -14.92 2.52 3.23
CA MET A 57 -14.62 1.08 3.33
C MET A 57 -13.19 0.80 3.84
N ASN A 58 -12.21 1.62 3.46
CA ASN A 58 -10.84 1.48 3.94
C ASN A 58 -10.64 1.96 5.39
N SER A 59 -11.57 2.74 5.96
CA SER A 59 -11.40 3.26 7.34
C SER A 59 -11.80 2.23 8.41
N ILE A 60 -12.79 1.39 8.15
CA ILE A 60 -13.39 0.49 9.14
C ILE A 60 -12.48 -0.70 9.43
N LEU A 61 -11.94 -1.33 8.39
CA LEU A 61 -11.04 -2.48 8.52
C LEU A 61 -9.72 -2.09 9.17
N ASN A 62 -9.15 -0.94 8.79
CA ASN A 62 -7.92 -0.43 9.38
C ASN A 62 -8.10 -0.06 10.85
N ARG A 63 -9.26 0.47 11.25
CA ARG A 63 -9.51 0.85 12.64
C ARG A 63 -9.58 -0.35 13.58
N LEU A 64 -10.25 -1.44 13.18
CA LEU A 64 -10.33 -2.67 13.96
C LEU A 64 -8.97 -3.38 14.06
N TRP A 65 -8.21 -3.42 12.96
CA TRP A 65 -6.88 -4.03 12.95
C TRP A 65 -5.88 -3.25 13.82
N ILE A 66 -5.89 -1.91 13.75
CA ILE A 66 -5.03 -1.05 14.58
C ILE A 66 -5.38 -1.20 16.07
N VAL A 67 -6.67 -1.15 16.43
CA VAL A 67 -7.11 -1.35 17.82
C VAL A 67 -6.73 -2.75 18.32
N GLY A 68 -6.91 -3.78 17.48
CA GLY A 68 -6.50 -5.15 17.81
C GLY A 68 -5.00 -5.31 18.04
N ILE A 69 -4.16 -4.61 17.26
CA ILE A 69 -2.70 -4.60 17.46
C ILE A 69 -2.33 -3.91 18.77
N LEU A 70 -2.94 -2.76 19.07
CA LEU A 70 -2.63 -2.00 20.29
C LEU A 70 -3.04 -2.76 21.55
N GLU A 71 -4.25 -3.33 21.57
CA GLU A 71 -4.73 -4.20 22.65
C GLU A 71 -3.84 -5.45 22.80
N GLY A 72 -3.43 -6.06 21.69
CA GLY A 72 -2.53 -7.21 21.68
C GLY A 72 -1.15 -6.89 22.27
N ILE A 73 -0.55 -5.76 21.92
CA ILE A 73 0.74 -5.30 22.47
C ILE A 73 0.59 -5.01 23.98
N SER A 74 -0.52 -4.40 24.40
CA SER A 74 -0.82 -4.14 25.81
C SER A 74 -0.89 -5.43 26.63
N LEU A 75 -1.66 -6.43 26.17
CA LEU A 75 -1.75 -7.74 26.81
C LEU A 75 -0.40 -8.46 26.87
N PHE A 76 0.39 -8.40 25.80
CA PHE A 76 1.71 -9.04 25.74
C PHE A 76 2.70 -8.43 26.74
N THR A 77 2.70 -7.10 26.87
CA THR A 77 3.55 -6.40 27.84
C THR A 77 3.13 -6.70 29.27
N HIS A 78 1.83 -6.70 29.57
CA HIS A 78 1.31 -7.11 30.88
C HIS A 78 1.63 -8.57 31.22
N LEU A 79 1.53 -9.50 30.26
CA LEU A 79 1.87 -10.90 30.47
C LEU A 79 3.35 -11.08 30.81
N LYS A 80 4.24 -10.37 30.11
CA LYS A 80 5.68 -10.37 30.43
C LYS A 80 5.99 -9.73 31.78
N PHE A 81 5.28 -8.68 32.14
CA PHE A 81 5.41 -8.04 33.45
C PHE A 81 5.00 -9.01 34.57
N LEU A 82 3.84 -9.65 34.44
CA LEU A 82 3.37 -10.66 35.40
C LEU A 82 4.31 -11.85 35.50
N SER A 83 4.85 -12.34 34.38
CA SER A 83 5.85 -13.40 34.39
C SER A 83 7.12 -13.01 35.16
N LYS A 84 7.64 -11.78 34.95
CA LYS A 84 8.76 -11.24 35.72
C LYS A 84 8.41 -11.07 37.20
N LEU A 85 7.20 -10.60 37.51
CA LEU A 85 6.74 -10.42 38.88
C LEU A 85 6.65 -11.75 39.63
N VAL A 86 6.11 -12.79 38.99
CA VAL A 86 6.06 -14.16 39.53
C VAL A 86 7.47 -14.72 39.70
N ALA A 87 8.37 -14.50 38.72
CA ALA A 87 9.76 -14.92 38.84
C ALA A 87 10.48 -14.21 40.00
N PHE A 88 10.24 -12.91 40.19
CA PHE A 88 10.77 -12.12 41.29
C PHE A 88 10.22 -12.60 42.64
N HIS A 89 8.91 -12.82 42.75
CA HIS A 89 8.30 -13.34 43.97
C HIS A 89 8.81 -14.76 44.30
N ARG A 90 9.04 -15.60 43.27
CA ARG A 90 9.67 -16.91 43.43
C ARG A 90 11.12 -16.81 43.89
N GLN A 91 11.86 -15.79 43.45
CA GLN A 91 13.21 -15.52 43.92
C GLN A 91 13.23 -15.05 45.39
N GLN A 92 12.22 -14.30 45.85
CA GLN A 92 12.12 -13.90 47.26
C GLN A 92 11.80 -15.07 48.19
N LEU A 93 11.03 -16.06 47.73
CA LEU A 93 10.73 -17.29 48.49
C LEU A 93 11.89 -18.30 48.48
N ARG A 94 12.79 -18.22 47.50
CA ARG A 94 14.13 -18.85 47.58
C ARG A 94 15.01 -17.91 48.40
N GLY A 95 14.99 -18.05 49.72
CA GLY A 95 15.91 -17.31 50.60
C GLY A 95 17.36 -17.34 50.10
N PRO A 96 18.22 -16.38 50.51
CA PRO A 96 19.57 -16.22 50.00
C PRO A 96 20.40 -17.49 50.25
N GLY A 97 20.42 -18.37 49.26
CA GLY A 97 21.28 -19.54 49.24
C GLY A 97 22.70 -19.07 49.02
N PHE A 98 23.46 -18.98 50.11
CA PHE A 98 24.92 -19.00 50.11
C PHE A 98 25.42 -20.14 49.20
N ALA A 99 25.87 -19.81 48.00
CA ALA A 99 26.84 -20.61 47.26
C ALA A 99 28.10 -19.72 47.15
N ALA A 100 28.88 -19.59 48.21
CA ALA A 100 29.88 -20.57 48.66
C ALA A 100 31.00 -20.79 47.62
N ARG A 101 32.20 -20.52 48.13
CA ARG A 101 33.51 -21.02 47.70
C ARG A 101 34.23 -20.21 46.63
N GLN A 102 34.99 -19.24 47.15
CA GLN A 102 36.25 -18.80 46.58
C GLN A 102 37.06 -20.01 46.11
N THR A 103 37.44 -20.03 44.83
CA THR A 103 38.59 -20.82 44.37
C THR A 103 39.67 -19.82 44.01
N HIS A 104 40.58 -19.58 44.96
CA HIS A 104 41.87 -18.98 44.65
C HIS A 104 42.62 -19.91 43.69
N PRO A 105 43.15 -19.41 42.55
CA PRO A 105 44.15 -20.16 41.81
C PRO A 105 45.47 -20.09 42.57
N ALA A 106 45.97 -21.25 42.99
CA ALA A 106 47.35 -21.40 43.45
C ALA A 106 48.27 -21.39 42.23
N LYS A 107 49.13 -20.37 42.10
CA LYS A 107 50.52 -20.53 41.66
C LYS A 107 51.36 -19.32 41.99
#